data_AF-A0A1J3FN01-F1
#
_entry.id   AF-A0A1J3FN01-F1
#
_cell.length_a   1.000
_cell.length_b   1.000
_cell.length_c   1.000
_cell.angle_alpha   90.00
_cell.angle_beta   90.00
_cell.angle_gamma   90.00
#
_symmetry.space_group_name_H-M   'P 1'
#
loop_
_entity.id
_entity.type
_entity.pdbx_description
1 polymer ?
#
loop_
_entity_poly.entity_id
_entity_poly.type
_entity_poly.pdbx_seq_one_letter_code
_entity_poly.pdbx_strand_id
1 'polypeptide(L)'
;MVEKDGKGNRGSISMRSPVCLPSCWWDQESFNGYSSRRSIAELLRELDADVLALQDVKAEEENLMKPLSDLASALGMKYVFAESWAPEYGNAVLSKWPIKKWRVQRIADADDFRNVLKVTIEVPWAGEVNVYCTQLDHVDENWRMKQIDAITRGDESPHILLGGLNSLDGSDYSMARWNHMQVLRGFWKADAES
;
A
#
# COMPACT_ATOMS: atom_id res chain seq x y z
N MET A 1 8.18 26.20 51.91
CA MET A 1 8.58 25.15 50.95
C MET A 1 7.37 24.87 50.08
N VAL A 2 7.52 25.16 48.78
CA VAL A 2 6.50 24.93 47.77
C VAL A 2 6.75 23.55 47.18
N GLU A 3 5.78 22.66 47.25
CA GLU A 3 5.70 21.53 46.33
C GLU A 3 4.42 21.67 45.52
N LYS A 4 4.59 22.06 44.26
CA LYS A 4 3.71 21.67 43.17
C LYS A 4 4.39 20.49 42.49
N ASP A 5 3.63 19.47 42.09
CA ASP A 5 3.79 18.92 40.73
C ASP A 5 2.60 18.05 40.27
N GLY A 6 1.79 18.68 39.42
CA GLY A 6 1.38 18.20 38.10
C GLY A 6 1.23 16.71 37.84
N LYS A 7 0.02 16.17 38.06
CA LYS A 7 -0.45 15.00 37.28
C LYS A 7 -0.96 15.46 35.92
N GLY A 8 -0.07 15.42 34.94
CA GLY A 8 -0.38 15.63 33.52
C GLY A 8 -1.35 14.58 32.99
N ASN A 9 -2.43 15.06 32.40
CA ASN A 9 -3.47 14.29 31.74
C ASN A 9 -2.88 13.63 30.47
N ARG A 10 -2.48 12.36 30.54
CA ARG A 10 -2.11 11.57 29.35
C ARG A 10 -3.38 11.20 28.61
N GLY A 11 -3.85 12.10 27.75
CA GLY A 11 -4.87 11.78 26.75
C GLY A 11 -4.40 10.55 25.98
N SER A 12 -5.25 9.53 25.94
CA SER A 12 -5.07 8.34 25.10
C SER A 12 -5.05 8.75 23.63
N ILE A 13 -3.88 9.07 23.09
CA ILE A 13 -3.70 9.28 21.65
C ILE A 13 -3.58 7.89 21.03
N SER A 14 -4.70 7.40 20.49
CA SER A 14 -4.76 6.15 19.73
C SER A 14 -4.21 6.39 18.32
N MET A 15 -3.38 5.48 17.84
CA MET A 15 -2.99 5.43 16.42
C MET A 15 -4.24 5.25 15.56
N ARG A 16 -4.35 6.01 14.46
CA ARG A 16 -5.42 5.83 13.47
C ARG A 16 -5.07 4.68 12.54
N SER A 17 -6.08 3.98 12.04
CA SER A 17 -5.90 2.79 11.23
C SER A 17 -5.03 3.08 9.99
N PRO A 18 -4.07 2.21 9.66
CA PRO A 18 -3.38 2.28 8.38
C PRO A 18 -4.38 2.01 7.25
N VAL A 19 -4.27 2.76 6.15
CA VAL A 19 -5.16 2.63 5.00
C VAL A 19 -4.40 2.03 3.82
N CYS A 20 -5.02 1.05 3.17
CA CYS A 20 -4.57 0.43 1.93
C CYS A 20 -5.52 0.85 0.79
N LEU A 21 -4.96 1.32 -0.33
CA LEU A 21 -5.76 1.75 -1.49
C LEU A 21 -5.55 0.78 -2.64
N PRO A 22 -6.61 0.11 -3.16
CA PRO A 22 -6.49 -0.82 -4.26
C PRO A 22 -6.23 -0.10 -5.60
N SER A 23 -5.79 -0.88 -6.58
CA SER A 23 -5.35 -0.48 -7.93
C SER A 23 -6.30 0.41 -8.72
N CYS A 24 -7.61 0.38 -8.48
CA CYS A 24 -8.61 1.07 -9.31
C CYS A 24 -8.69 2.61 -9.13
N TRP A 25 -7.79 3.22 -8.35
CA TRP A 25 -7.85 4.65 -8.04
C TRP A 25 -7.02 5.52 -8.98
N TRP A 26 -6.08 4.93 -9.72
CA TRP A 26 -5.12 5.65 -10.57
C TRP A 26 -5.60 5.84 -12.02
N ASP A 27 -6.60 5.07 -12.45
CA ASP A 27 -7.23 5.24 -13.76
C ASP A 27 -8.17 6.45 -13.75
N GLN A 28 -7.70 7.52 -14.38
CA GLN A 28 -8.51 8.70 -14.69
C GLN A 28 -9.74 8.35 -15.56
N GLU A 29 -9.74 7.21 -16.27
CA GLU A 29 -10.81 6.79 -17.17
C GLU A 29 -11.94 5.96 -16.52
N SER A 30 -11.70 5.31 -15.38
CA SER A 30 -12.70 4.41 -14.76
C SER A 30 -13.78 5.15 -13.95
N PHE A 31 -13.67 6.47 -13.77
CA PHE A 31 -14.63 7.31 -13.05
C PHE A 31 -15.61 8.08 -13.96
N ASN A 32 -15.79 7.68 -15.22
CA ASN A 32 -16.68 8.42 -16.13
C ASN A 32 -18.20 8.27 -15.85
N GLY A 33 -18.58 7.77 -14.66
CA GLY A 33 -19.96 7.72 -14.17
C GLY A 33 -20.21 8.49 -12.87
N TYR A 34 -19.18 8.86 -12.12
CA TYR A 34 -19.30 9.66 -10.90
C TYR A 34 -18.30 10.80 -10.96
N SER A 35 -18.82 11.99 -11.24
CA SER A 35 -18.10 13.26 -11.16
C SER A 35 -17.60 13.51 -9.73
N SER A 36 -16.48 12.89 -9.35
CA SER A 36 -15.73 13.31 -8.17
C SER A 36 -14.85 14.47 -8.58
N ARG A 37 -15.26 15.69 -8.24
CA ARG A 37 -14.44 16.91 -8.39
C ARG A 37 -13.25 16.95 -7.40
N ARG A 38 -13.02 15.89 -6.61
CA ARG A 38 -11.99 15.85 -5.58
C ARG A 38 -10.77 15.08 -6.06
N SER A 39 -9.60 15.65 -5.79
CA SER A 39 -8.31 15.01 -5.98
C SER A 39 -8.07 13.90 -4.96
N ILE A 40 -7.20 12.94 -5.31
CA ILE A 40 -6.73 11.89 -4.39
C ILE A 40 -6.09 12.49 -3.12
N ALA A 41 -5.39 13.60 -3.25
CA ALA A 41 -4.75 14.28 -2.12
C ALA A 41 -5.80 14.84 -1.13
N GLU A 42 -6.91 15.39 -1.63
CA GLU A 42 -8.01 15.86 -0.77
C GLU A 42 -8.68 14.70 -0.03
N LEU A 43 -8.95 13.60 -0.74
CA LEU A 43 -9.56 12.41 -0.13
C LEU A 43 -8.64 11.79 0.94
N LEU A 44 -7.34 11.67 0.65
CA LEU A 44 -6.38 11.13 1.62
C LEU A 44 -6.17 12.05 2.81
N ARG A 45 -6.25 13.37 2.61
CA ARG A 45 -6.20 14.34 3.70
C ARG A 45 -7.43 14.25 4.60
N GLU A 46 -8.62 14.02 4.02
CA GLU A 46 -9.86 13.78 4.79
C GLU A 46 -9.82 12.47 5.58
N LEU A 47 -9.24 11.40 5.01
CA LEU A 47 -9.03 10.13 5.73
C LEU A 47 -8.12 10.30 6.95
N ASP A 48 -7.18 11.25 6.89
CA ASP A 48 -6.25 11.62 7.99
C ASP A 48 -5.55 10.40 8.61
N ALA A 49 -5.19 9.43 7.76
CA ALA A 49 -4.44 8.24 8.16
C ALA A 49 -3.04 8.63 8.66
N ASP A 50 -2.49 7.88 9.61
CA ASP A 50 -1.13 8.16 10.10
C ASP A 50 -0.05 7.50 9.23
N VAL A 51 -0.41 6.37 8.61
CA VAL A 51 0.41 5.62 7.66
C VAL A 51 -0.45 5.19 6.48
N LEU A 52 0.05 5.36 5.27
CA LEU A 52 -0.58 4.93 4.03
C LEU A 52 0.31 3.91 3.32
N ALA A 53 -0.30 2.85 2.80
CA ALA A 53 0.35 1.88 1.92
C ALA A 53 -0.34 1.88 0.56
N LEU A 54 0.39 2.24 -0.48
CA LEU A 54 -0.12 2.43 -1.84
C LEU A 54 0.52 1.42 -2.79
N GLN A 55 -0.26 0.89 -3.71
CA GLN A 55 0.17 -0.02 -4.79
C GLN A 55 -0.07 0.65 -6.15
N ASP A 56 0.60 0.15 -7.20
CA ASP A 56 0.55 0.69 -8.57
C ASP A 56 0.89 2.18 -8.65
N VAL A 57 1.79 2.64 -7.77
CA VAL A 57 2.23 4.02 -7.75
C VAL A 57 3.25 4.21 -8.86
N LYS A 58 2.98 5.13 -9.78
CA LYS A 58 3.96 5.55 -10.78
C LYS A 58 4.94 6.55 -10.17
N ALA A 59 6.23 6.26 -10.20
CA ALA A 59 7.27 7.15 -9.67
C ALA A 59 8.45 7.26 -10.64
N GLU A 60 8.33 8.21 -11.58
CA GLU A 60 9.41 8.60 -12.49
C GLU A 60 10.16 9.85 -11.96
N GLU A 61 10.75 9.75 -10.78
CA GLU A 61 11.39 10.91 -10.14
C GLU A 61 12.56 11.49 -10.96
N GLU A 62 13.23 10.64 -11.74
CA GLU A 62 14.34 11.01 -12.63
C GLU A 62 13.88 11.85 -13.84
N ASN A 63 12.63 11.67 -14.30
CA ASN A 63 12.06 12.38 -15.45
C ASN A 63 11.23 13.62 -15.03
N LEU A 64 11.50 14.19 -13.85
CA LEU A 64 10.76 15.34 -13.28
C LEU A 64 9.28 15.05 -12.97
N MET A 65 8.81 13.82 -13.14
CA MET A 65 7.46 13.40 -12.77
C MET A 65 7.44 13.07 -11.28
N LYS A 66 6.80 13.95 -10.51
CA LYS A 66 6.83 13.94 -9.04
C LYS A 66 5.48 13.59 -8.37
N PRO A 67 4.58 12.78 -8.96
CA PRO A 67 3.24 12.59 -8.39
C PRO A 67 3.28 12.04 -6.95
N LEU A 68 4.22 11.14 -6.65
CA LEU A 68 4.39 10.61 -5.29
C LEU A 68 4.97 11.64 -4.31
N SER A 69 6.00 12.40 -4.71
CA SER A 69 6.59 13.42 -3.85
C SER A 69 5.67 14.62 -3.65
N ASP A 70 4.90 15.01 -4.66
CA ASP A 70 3.85 16.03 -4.58
C ASP A 70 2.73 15.59 -3.64
N LEU A 71 2.29 14.33 -3.76
CA LEU A 71 1.29 13.75 -2.85
C LEU A 71 1.80 13.73 -1.41
N ALA A 72 3.02 13.24 -1.17
CA ALA A 72 3.61 13.20 0.15
C ALA A 72 3.76 14.60 0.75
N SER A 73 4.20 15.57 -0.05
CA SER A 73 4.30 16.99 0.35
C SER A 73 2.93 17.57 0.69
N ALA A 74 1.90 17.31 -0.12
CA ALA A 74 0.54 17.78 0.10
C ALA A 74 -0.12 17.17 1.36
N LEU A 75 0.32 15.97 1.77
CA LEU A 75 -0.13 15.29 2.99
C LEU A 75 0.77 15.57 4.21
N GLY A 76 1.90 16.25 4.04
CA GLY A 76 2.89 16.48 5.10
C GLY A 76 3.54 15.18 5.60
N MET A 77 3.70 14.19 4.72
CA MET A 77 4.21 12.86 5.03
C MET A 77 5.59 12.62 4.41
N LYS A 78 6.36 11.74 5.04
CA LYS A 78 7.57 11.14 4.47
C LYS A 78 7.19 9.89 3.70
N TYR A 79 7.95 9.52 2.68
CA TYR A 79 7.65 8.33 1.91
C TYR A 79 8.89 7.51 1.57
N VAL A 80 8.65 6.25 1.25
CA VAL A 80 9.59 5.34 0.58
C VAL A 80 8.86 4.65 -0.56
N PHE A 81 9.59 4.36 -1.63
CA PHE A 81 9.08 3.75 -2.85
C PHE A 81 9.97 2.58 -3.27
N ALA A 82 9.36 1.54 -3.84
CA ALA A 82 10.06 0.44 -4.48
C ALA A 82 9.29 -0.04 -5.71
N GLU A 83 9.97 -0.02 -6.86
CA GLU A 83 9.45 -0.57 -8.11
C GLU A 83 9.04 -2.04 -7.95
N SER A 84 7.86 -2.39 -8.45
CA SER A 84 7.20 -3.70 -8.30
C SER A 84 6.29 -3.97 -9.48
N TRP A 85 6.17 -5.24 -9.90
CA TRP A 85 5.29 -5.73 -10.97
C TRP A 85 5.54 -5.19 -12.39
N ALA A 86 5.92 -3.92 -12.55
CA ALA A 86 6.29 -3.31 -13.83
C ALA A 86 7.32 -2.20 -13.62
N PRO A 87 8.15 -1.86 -14.64
CA PRO A 87 9.04 -0.72 -14.59
C PRO A 87 8.31 0.57 -14.21
N GLU A 88 8.90 1.40 -13.36
CA GLU A 88 8.37 2.70 -12.88
C GLU A 88 7.10 2.65 -12.01
N TYR A 89 6.45 1.48 -11.90
CA TYR A 89 5.30 1.26 -11.01
C TYR A 89 5.75 0.51 -9.76
N GLY A 90 5.11 0.77 -8.62
CA GLY A 90 5.55 0.10 -7.41
C GLY A 90 4.72 0.31 -6.17
N ASN A 91 5.28 -0.21 -5.08
CA ASN A 91 4.75 -0.07 -3.73
C ASN A 91 5.30 1.21 -3.10
N ALA A 92 4.45 2.00 -2.45
CA ALA A 92 4.86 3.14 -1.65
C ALA A 92 4.30 3.04 -0.23
N VAL A 93 5.07 3.52 0.74
CA VAL A 93 4.60 3.73 2.12
C VAL A 93 4.81 5.19 2.49
N LEU A 94 3.75 5.87 2.91
CA LEU A 94 3.79 7.24 3.41
C LEU A 94 3.52 7.24 4.92
N SER A 95 4.20 8.11 5.67
CA SER A 95 4.12 8.19 7.13
C SER A 95 4.21 9.63 7.62
N LYS A 96 3.37 10.01 8.59
CA LYS A 96 3.51 11.28 9.32
C LYS A 96 4.77 11.31 10.20
N TRP A 97 5.26 10.14 10.62
CA TRP A 97 6.42 10.01 11.51
C TRP A 97 7.70 9.59 10.78
N PRO A 98 8.89 9.75 11.39
CA PRO A 98 10.16 9.38 10.77
C PRO A 98 10.24 7.89 10.37
N ILE A 99 10.67 7.65 9.13
CA ILE A 99 11.05 6.32 8.64
C ILE A 99 12.50 6.07 9.03
N LYS A 100 12.75 5.03 9.84
CA LYS A 100 14.06 4.72 10.41
C LYS A 100 14.90 3.84 9.51
N LYS A 101 14.26 2.81 8.94
CA LYS A 101 14.85 1.84 8.02
C LYS A 101 13.78 1.34 7.08
N TRP A 102 14.19 0.97 5.87
CA TRP A 102 13.35 0.28 4.92
C TRP A 102 14.19 -0.72 4.13
N ARG A 103 13.56 -1.80 3.67
CA ARG A 103 14.17 -2.81 2.80
C ARG A 103 13.15 -3.33 1.82
N VAL A 104 13.61 -3.65 0.61
CA VAL A 104 12.81 -4.34 -0.40
C VAL A 104 13.16 -5.82 -0.34
N GLN A 105 12.14 -6.67 -0.24
CA GLN A 105 12.31 -8.11 -0.35
C GLN A 105 11.52 -8.58 -1.57
N ARG A 106 12.22 -9.19 -2.53
CA ARG A 106 11.58 -9.83 -3.68
C ARG A 106 10.81 -11.07 -3.20
N ILE A 107 9.60 -11.25 -3.71
CA ILE A 107 8.68 -12.32 -3.30
C ILE A 107 8.24 -13.21 -4.46
N ALA A 108 8.72 -12.93 -5.66
CA ALA A 108 8.51 -13.74 -6.85
C ALA A 108 9.85 -14.21 -7.45
N ASP A 109 9.79 -14.95 -8.55
CA ASP A 109 10.97 -15.50 -9.23
C ASP A 109 11.74 -14.43 -10.03
N ALA A 110 12.71 -14.83 -10.84
CA ALA A 110 13.60 -13.91 -11.56
C ALA A 110 12.91 -13.09 -12.65
N ASP A 111 11.74 -13.53 -13.12
CA ASP A 111 10.99 -12.90 -14.21
C ASP A 111 9.87 -11.99 -13.68
N ASP A 112 9.51 -12.08 -12.40
CA ASP A 112 8.52 -11.23 -11.74
C ASP A 112 9.16 -10.31 -10.68
N PHE A 113 8.95 -9.00 -10.84
CA PHE A 113 9.50 -7.93 -10.01
C PHE A 113 8.71 -7.69 -8.70
N ARG A 114 7.68 -8.49 -8.42
CA ARG A 114 6.88 -8.35 -7.19
C ARG A 114 7.74 -8.41 -5.95
N ASN A 115 7.46 -7.47 -5.04
CA ASN A 115 8.14 -7.35 -3.77
C ASN A 115 7.19 -7.08 -2.61
N VAL A 116 7.75 -7.18 -1.41
CA VAL A 116 7.23 -6.55 -0.20
C VAL A 116 8.19 -5.44 0.23
N LEU A 117 7.67 -4.23 0.36
CA LEU A 117 8.35 -3.07 0.90
C LEU A 117 8.19 -3.07 2.42
N LYS A 118 9.28 -3.40 3.14
CA LYS A 118 9.29 -3.50 4.60
C LYS A 118 9.84 -2.22 5.20
N VAL A 119 9.04 -1.52 6.00
CA VAL A 119 9.38 -0.19 6.54
C VAL A 119 9.27 -0.21 8.05
N THR A 120 10.21 0.43 8.74
CA THR A 120 10.12 0.65 10.19
C THR A 120 9.98 2.14 10.47
N ILE A 121 8.93 2.47 11.20
CA ILE A 121 8.50 3.84 11.51
C ILE A 121 8.70 4.08 13.02
N GLU A 122 9.28 5.22 13.38
CA GLU A 122 9.43 5.66 14.77
C GLU A 122 8.15 6.38 15.23
N VAL A 123 7.30 5.67 15.97
CA VAL A 123 6.03 6.22 16.47
C VAL A 123 6.27 6.82 17.87
N PRO A 124 5.93 8.11 18.11
CA PRO A 124 6.35 8.82 19.33
C PRO A 124 5.98 8.15 20.66
N TRP A 125 4.91 7.38 20.69
CA TRP A 125 4.42 6.69 21.89
C TRP A 125 4.54 5.16 21.83
N ALA A 126 4.78 4.57 20.66
CA ALA A 126 4.83 3.11 20.48
C ALA A 126 6.24 2.59 20.13
N GLY A 127 7.21 3.48 19.88
CA GLY A 127 8.54 3.12 19.43
C GLY A 127 8.55 2.62 17.98
N GLU A 128 9.43 1.67 17.67
CA GLU A 128 9.56 1.11 16.33
C GLU A 128 8.34 0.25 15.95
N VAL A 129 7.63 0.64 14.91
CA VAL A 129 6.52 -0.12 14.30
C VAL A 129 6.90 -0.54 12.88
N ASN A 130 6.76 -1.83 12.59
CA ASN A 130 7.01 -2.37 11.25
C ASN A 130 5.73 -2.37 10.41
N VAL A 131 5.79 -1.75 9.24
CA VAL A 131 4.70 -1.68 8.26
C VAL A 131 5.21 -2.20 6.92
N TYR A 132 4.54 -3.22 6.40
CA TYR A 132 4.88 -3.90 5.16
C TYR A 132 3.82 -3.59 4.10
N CYS A 133 4.24 -3.28 2.89
CA CYS A 133 3.38 -2.97 1.75
C CYS A 133 3.68 -3.93 0.60
N THR A 134 2.66 -4.56 0.02
CA THR A 134 2.84 -5.49 -1.10
C THR A 134 1.66 -5.47 -2.07
N GLN A 135 1.86 -6.04 -3.26
CA GLN A 135 0.82 -6.32 -4.25
C GLN A 135 1.05 -7.76 -4.73
N LEU A 136 0.18 -8.69 -4.35
CA LEU A 136 0.32 -10.11 -4.69
C LEU A 136 -0.25 -10.42 -6.07
N ASP A 137 0.05 -11.60 -6.60
CA ASP A 137 -0.40 -12.01 -7.93
C ASP A 137 -1.93 -11.93 -8.08
N HIS A 138 -2.38 -11.20 -9.10
CA HIS A 138 -3.80 -10.95 -9.30
C HIS A 138 -4.51 -12.09 -10.06
N VAL A 139 -3.76 -13.01 -10.68
CA VAL A 139 -4.28 -14.06 -11.55
C VAL A 139 -4.25 -15.43 -10.85
N ASP A 140 -3.08 -15.87 -10.42
CA ASP A 140 -2.77 -17.23 -9.97
C ASP A 140 -2.62 -17.32 -8.44
N GLU A 141 -3.51 -18.11 -7.83
CA GLU A 141 -3.51 -18.35 -6.38
C GLU A 141 -2.27 -19.11 -5.89
N ASN A 142 -1.76 -20.06 -6.66
CA ASN A 142 -0.55 -20.80 -6.25
C ASN A 142 0.66 -19.86 -6.18
N TRP A 143 0.72 -18.87 -7.06
CA TRP A 143 1.73 -17.82 -6.99
C TRP A 143 1.56 -16.94 -5.76
N ARG A 144 0.31 -16.53 -5.44
CA ARG A 144 0.04 -15.80 -4.19
C ARG A 144 0.50 -16.57 -2.96
N MET A 145 0.24 -17.87 -2.88
CA MET A 145 0.68 -18.69 -1.74
C MET A 145 2.20 -18.75 -1.62
N LYS A 146 2.94 -18.91 -2.74
CA LYS A 146 4.41 -18.82 -2.74
C LYS A 146 4.91 -17.45 -2.28
N GLN A 147 4.23 -16.38 -2.70
CA GLN A 147 4.57 -15.01 -2.31
C GLN A 147 4.31 -14.77 -0.81
N ILE A 148 3.18 -15.23 -0.27
CA ILE A 148 2.87 -15.17 1.17
C ILE A 148 3.90 -15.95 1.98
N ASP A 149 4.26 -17.16 1.53
CA ASP A 149 5.31 -17.95 2.15
C ASP A 149 6.64 -17.19 2.14
N ALA A 150 7.00 -16.53 1.03
CA ALA A 150 8.21 -15.73 0.96
C ALA A 150 8.18 -14.54 1.94
N ILE A 151 7.04 -13.86 2.09
CA ILE A 151 6.88 -12.72 3.01
C ILE A 151 7.07 -13.14 4.47
N THR A 152 6.46 -14.26 4.86
CA THR A 152 6.31 -14.70 6.26
C THR A 152 7.45 -15.60 6.74
N ARG A 153 8.13 -16.30 5.84
CA ARG A 153 9.19 -17.24 6.20
C ARG A 153 10.36 -16.55 6.90
N GLY A 154 10.55 -16.90 8.17
CA GLY A 154 11.64 -16.40 9.00
C GLY A 154 11.47 -14.95 9.47
N ASP A 155 10.30 -14.34 9.28
CA ASP A 155 10.01 -13.01 9.81
C ASP A 155 9.21 -13.11 11.12
N GLU A 156 9.94 -13.07 12.23
CA GLU A 156 9.37 -13.13 13.59
C GLU A 156 9.07 -11.74 14.17
N SER A 157 9.39 -10.67 13.45
CA SER A 157 9.19 -9.30 13.94
C SER A 157 7.71 -8.94 13.92
N PRO A 158 7.14 -8.38 15.00
CA PRO A 158 5.77 -7.86 14.95
C PRO A 158 5.64 -6.80 13.85
N HIS A 159 4.69 -7.00 12.94
CA HIS A 159 4.49 -6.13 11.78
C HIS A 159 3.02 -6.06 11.37
N ILE A 160 2.69 -4.99 10.64
CA ILE A 160 1.41 -4.81 9.96
C ILE A 160 1.65 -5.02 8.47
N LEU A 161 1.02 -6.04 7.88
CA LEU A 161 1.05 -6.27 6.43
C LEU A 161 -0.17 -5.61 5.78
N LEU A 162 0.08 -4.73 4.82
CA LEU A 162 -0.90 -3.98 4.04
C LEU A 162 -0.66 -4.26 2.56
N GLY A 163 -1.70 -4.15 1.74
CA GLY A 163 -1.55 -4.34 0.30
C GLY A 163 -2.74 -4.99 -0.37
N GLY A 164 -2.71 -5.01 -1.71
CA GLY A 164 -3.59 -5.84 -2.50
C GLY A 164 -3.15 -7.29 -2.42
N LEU A 165 -3.77 -8.05 -1.51
CA LEU A 165 -3.54 -9.50 -1.40
C LEU A 165 -4.15 -10.29 -2.57
N ASN A 166 -5.04 -9.66 -3.34
CA ASN A 166 -5.74 -10.27 -4.47
C ASN A 166 -6.37 -11.64 -4.15
N SER A 167 -6.85 -11.80 -2.92
CA SER A 167 -7.34 -13.06 -2.34
C SER A 167 -8.84 -13.29 -2.58
N LEU A 168 -9.42 -12.65 -3.60
CA LEU A 168 -10.82 -12.84 -3.95
C LEU A 168 -11.02 -14.25 -4.52
N ASP A 169 -11.93 -15.00 -3.93
CA ASP A 169 -12.33 -16.34 -4.37
C ASP A 169 -13.67 -16.31 -5.12
N GLY A 170 -13.95 -17.36 -5.91
CA GLY A 170 -15.22 -17.52 -6.60
C GLY A 170 -16.42 -17.57 -5.66
N SER A 171 -16.25 -18.03 -4.42
CA SER A 171 -17.30 -18.02 -3.40
C SER A 171 -17.64 -16.63 -2.85
N ASP A 172 -16.77 -15.63 -3.04
CA ASP A 172 -17.04 -14.24 -2.65
C ASP A 172 -18.09 -13.57 -3.57
N TYR A 173 -18.46 -14.24 -4.67
CA TYR A 173 -19.34 -13.71 -5.70
C TYR A 173 -20.49 -14.66 -6.02
N SER A 174 -21.64 -14.09 -6.37
CA SER A 174 -22.68 -14.86 -7.08
C SER A 174 -22.08 -15.45 -8.37
N MET A 175 -22.51 -16.65 -8.75
CA MET A 175 -22.01 -17.34 -9.94
C MET A 175 -22.06 -16.47 -11.21
N ALA A 176 -23.11 -15.64 -11.37
CA ALA A 176 -23.24 -14.71 -12.49
C ALA A 176 -22.15 -13.63 -12.50
N ARG A 177 -21.83 -13.07 -11.33
CA ARG A 177 -20.78 -12.05 -11.19
C ARG A 177 -19.38 -12.65 -11.30
N TRP A 178 -19.17 -13.84 -10.77
CA TRP A 178 -17.93 -14.60 -10.95
C TRP A 178 -17.66 -14.88 -12.44
N ASN A 179 -18.66 -15.40 -13.17
CA ASN A 179 -18.54 -15.66 -14.60
C ASN A 179 -18.23 -14.38 -15.40
N HIS A 180 -18.86 -13.26 -15.04
CA HIS A 180 -18.57 -11.97 -15.68
C HIS A 180 -17.12 -11.51 -15.44
N MET A 181 -16.62 -11.64 -14.20
CA MET A 181 -15.22 -11.32 -13.90
C MET A 181 -14.23 -12.27 -14.58
N GLN A 182 -14.55 -13.55 -14.72
CA GLN A 182 -13.71 -14.53 -15.44
C GLN A 182 -13.58 -14.18 -16.92
N VAL A 183 -14.67 -13.71 -17.55
CA VAL A 183 -14.64 -13.21 -18.93
C VAL A 183 -13.73 -11.97 -19.04
N LEU A 184 -13.88 -11.00 -18.12
CA LEU A 184 -13.03 -9.81 -18.09
C LEU A 184 -11.55 -10.13 -17.84
N ARG A 185 -11.26 -11.06 -16.93
CA ARG A 185 -9.89 -11.57 -16.69
C ARG A 185 -9.29 -12.19 -17.94
N GLY A 186 -10.09 -12.90 -18.74
CA GLY A 186 -9.65 -13.49 -20.00
C GLY A 186 -9.17 -12.46 -21.02
N PHE A 187 -9.82 -11.28 -21.07
CA PHE A 187 -9.39 -10.17 -21.93
C PHE A 187 -8.06 -9.58 -21.48
N TRP A 188 -7.92 -9.26 -20.19
CA TRP A 188 -6.68 -8.69 -19.64
C TRP A 188 -5.47 -9.61 -19.76
N LYS A 189 -5.69 -10.94 -19.72
CA LYS A 189 -4.61 -11.91 -19.90
C LYS A 189 -4.07 -11.95 -21.33
N ALA A 190 -4.92 -11.69 -22.33
CA ALA A 190 -4.50 -11.62 -23.73
C ALA A 190 -3.68 -10.35 -24.03
N ASP A 191 -4.04 -9.22 -23.41
CA ASP A 191 -3.34 -7.94 -23.60
C ASP A 191 -2.00 -7.86 -22.86
N ALA A 192 -1.81 -8.62 -21.78
CA ALA A 192 -0.54 -8.69 -21.04
C ALA A 192 0.49 -9.66 -21.67
N GLU A 193 0.05 -10.56 -22.57
CA GLU A 193 0.89 -11.54 -23.28
C GLU A 193 1.23 -11.11 -24.73
N SER A 194 0.80 -9.91 -25.16
CA SER A 194 1.01 -9.34 -26.51
C SER A 194 1.97 -8.15 -26.52
#